data_AF-A0A8S3RN34-F1
#
_entry.id   AF-A0A8S3RN34-F1
#
_cell.length_a   1.000
_cell.length_b   1.000
_cell.length_c   1.000
_cell.angle_alpha   90.00
_cell.angle_beta   90.00
_cell.angle_gamma   90.00
#
_symmetry.space_group_name_H-M   'P 1'
#
loop_
_entity.id
_entity.type
_entity.pdbx_description
1 polymer ?
#
loop_
_entity_poly.entity_id
_entity_poly.type
_entity_poly.pdbx_seq_one_letter_code
_entity_poly.pdbx_strand_id
1 'polypeptide(L)'
;MRENLIFTGIPLQEKDEQTEQTEKIIENFMVEQLKLNRPAEYERAHRFGKEYIERNRDGSVKFTTKPIVCRFRNFKERETVRKAARELRDTGFGISEQFPKEINDRRKTLWPFFQEARRQGKKAFFRRDRLFVDGVEFFPPEKTDHQNPGATRKQPRRNYDDEGARPKSTQGKNNGRRSKKGH
;
A
#
# COMPACT_ATOMS: atom_id res chain seq x y z
N MET A 1 -12.74 4.40 15.83
CA MET A 1 -12.53 5.60 16.66
C MET A 1 -13.51 6.65 16.15
N ARG A 2 -14.45 7.10 16.98
CA ARG A 2 -15.60 7.89 16.50
C ARG A 2 -15.20 9.33 16.18
N GLU A 3 -14.18 9.87 16.80
CA GLU A 3 -13.80 11.28 16.70
C GLU A 3 -12.67 11.52 15.70
N ASN A 4 -12.23 10.49 14.96
CA ASN A 4 -11.02 10.58 14.13
C ASN A 4 -11.34 10.63 12.64
N LEU A 5 -10.66 11.53 11.92
CA LEU A 5 -10.62 11.54 10.45
C LEU A 5 -9.20 11.35 9.94
N ILE A 6 -9.11 10.77 8.74
CA ILE A 6 -7.88 10.61 7.98
C ILE A 6 -7.95 11.54 6.77
N PHE A 7 -6.95 12.41 6.66
CA PHE A 7 -6.72 13.31 5.53
C PHE A 7 -5.66 12.72 4.62
N THR A 8 -5.91 12.73 3.32
CA THR A 8 -5.07 12.12 2.28
C THR A 8 -4.81 13.10 1.16
N GLY A 9 -3.70 12.92 0.44
CA GLY A 9 -3.31 13.78 -0.68
C GLY A 9 -2.55 15.05 -0.27
N ILE A 10 -2.43 15.35 1.02
CA ILE A 10 -1.70 16.52 1.53
C ILE A 10 -0.19 16.22 1.49
N PRO A 11 0.60 16.92 0.65
CA PRO A 11 2.04 16.69 0.56
C PRO A 11 2.77 17.08 1.84
N LEU A 12 3.92 16.44 2.05
CA LEU A 12 4.90 16.89 3.03
C LEU A 12 5.52 18.18 2.51
N GLN A 13 5.63 19.19 3.38
CA GLN A 13 6.36 20.43 3.04
C GLN A 13 7.87 20.24 3.22
N GLU A 14 8.27 19.43 4.21
CA GLU A 14 9.65 19.13 4.56
C GLU A 14 9.80 17.63 4.86
N LYS A 15 11.03 17.10 4.76
CA LYS A 15 11.32 15.68 5.03
C LYS A 15 11.00 15.29 6.47
N ASP A 16 11.30 16.19 7.40
CA ASP A 16 11.14 16.00 8.85
C ASP A 16 10.03 16.91 9.41
N GLU A 17 8.86 16.90 8.75
CA GLU A 17 7.69 17.68 9.20
C GLU A 17 7.31 17.31 10.65
N GLN A 18 7.37 18.28 11.55
CA GLN A 18 7.05 18.15 12.96
C GLN A 18 5.53 18.23 13.21
N THR A 19 5.09 17.73 14.37
CA THR A 19 3.67 17.76 14.77
C THR A 19 3.07 19.16 14.70
N GLU A 20 3.77 20.18 15.19
CA GLU A 20 3.30 21.58 15.18
C GLU A 20 3.09 22.12 13.75
N GLN A 21 3.93 21.67 12.80
CA GLN A 21 3.74 22.00 11.38
C GLN A 21 2.52 21.25 10.82
N THR A 22 2.34 19.97 11.16
CA THR A 22 1.16 19.19 10.76
C THR A 22 -0.15 19.80 11.27
N GLU A 23 -0.17 20.30 12.50
CA GLU A 23 -1.34 20.96 13.11
C GLU A 23 -1.73 22.24 12.35
N LYS A 24 -0.76 23.12 12.09
CA LYS A 24 -0.97 24.31 11.24
C LYS A 24 -1.44 23.98 9.83
N ILE A 25 -0.87 22.93 9.22
CA ILE A 25 -1.29 22.46 7.90
C ILE A 25 -2.77 22.06 7.91
N ILE A 26 -3.22 21.35 8.95
CA ILE A 26 -4.62 20.94 9.08
C ILE A 26 -5.56 22.12 9.31
N GLU A 27 -5.17 23.10 10.13
CA GLU A 27 -5.95 24.32 10.35
C GLU A 27 -6.14 25.11 9.06
N ASN A 28 -5.06 25.34 8.32
CA ASN A 28 -5.12 26.03 7.03
C ASN A 28 -5.95 25.23 6.03
N PHE A 29 -5.76 23.91 5.98
CA PHE A 29 -6.53 23.02 5.11
C PHE A 29 -8.04 23.13 5.39
N MET A 30 -8.46 23.20 6.65
CA MET A 30 -9.87 23.35 7.03
C MET A 30 -10.47 24.68 6.55
N VAL A 31 -9.71 25.77 6.64
CA VAL A 31 -10.21 27.08 6.21
C VAL A 31 -10.19 27.21 4.69
N GLU A 32 -9.08 26.87 4.05
CA GLU A 32 -8.86 27.11 2.63
C GLU A 32 -9.54 26.07 1.74
N GLN A 33 -9.35 24.78 2.04
CA GLN A 33 -9.80 23.69 1.18
C GLN A 33 -11.24 23.25 1.50
N LEU A 34 -11.64 23.32 2.78
CA LEU A 34 -12.99 22.97 3.22
C LEU A 34 -13.92 24.18 3.38
N LYS A 35 -13.41 25.41 3.16
CA LYS A 35 -14.17 26.67 3.22
C LYS A 35 -14.88 26.85 4.57
N LEU A 36 -14.27 26.39 5.65
CA LEU A 36 -14.81 26.61 7.00
C LEU A 36 -14.44 28.02 7.47
N ASN A 37 -15.39 28.72 8.08
CA ASN A 37 -15.15 30.07 8.64
C ASN A 37 -14.07 30.08 9.74
N ARG A 38 -13.87 28.93 10.40
CA ARG A 38 -12.80 28.69 11.37
C ARG A 38 -12.37 27.23 11.32
N PRO A 39 -11.15 26.89 11.75
CA PRO A 39 -10.79 25.52 12.02
C PRO A 39 -11.75 24.88 13.04
N ALA A 40 -12.07 23.61 12.81
CA ALA A 40 -12.82 22.82 13.77
C ALA A 40 -11.93 22.46 14.97
N GLU A 41 -12.50 22.31 16.16
CA GLU A 41 -11.71 22.02 17.37
C GLU A 41 -11.21 20.56 17.38
N TYR A 42 -9.90 20.39 17.57
CA TYR A 42 -9.26 19.08 17.61
C TYR A 42 -8.27 18.97 18.78
N GLU A 43 -7.97 17.74 19.17
CA GLU A 43 -7.05 17.43 20.27
C GLU A 43 -5.61 17.23 19.79
N ARG A 44 -5.45 16.59 18.62
CA ARG A 44 -4.14 16.29 18.03
C ARG A 44 -4.24 15.96 16.55
N ALA A 45 -3.22 16.33 15.79
CA ALA A 45 -3.02 15.88 14.42
C ALA A 45 -1.59 15.37 14.22
N HIS A 46 -1.42 14.24 13.54
CA HIS A 46 -0.10 13.74 13.18
C HIS A 46 -0.15 12.90 11.92
N ARG A 47 0.98 12.86 11.20
CA ARG A 47 1.15 11.97 10.04
C ARG A 47 1.40 10.54 10.50
N PHE A 48 0.91 9.58 9.72
CA PHE A 48 1.15 8.16 9.96
C PHE A 48 1.38 7.39 8.66
N GLY A 49 1.86 6.15 8.79
CA GLY A 49 2.18 5.27 7.67
C GLY A 49 3.67 5.25 7.34
N LYS A 50 4.04 4.33 6.44
CA LYS A 50 5.43 4.19 6.00
C LYS A 50 5.78 5.28 5.00
N GLU A 51 6.96 5.85 5.16
CA GLU A 51 7.58 6.66 4.11
C GLU A 51 7.97 5.75 2.96
N TYR A 52 7.63 6.15 1.74
CA TYR A 52 8.24 5.59 0.56
C TYR A 52 8.80 6.74 -0.27
N ILE A 53 9.99 6.53 -0.80
CA ILE A 53 10.64 7.49 -1.68
C ILE A 53 10.38 6.98 -3.09
N GLU A 54 9.47 7.63 -3.80
CA GLU A 54 9.26 7.32 -5.21
C GLU A 54 10.26 8.14 -6.02
N ARG A 55 11.24 7.47 -6.62
CA ARG A 55 12.12 8.10 -7.62
C ARG A 55 11.44 7.99 -8.97
N ASN A 56 11.08 9.13 -9.52
CA ASN A 56 10.57 9.21 -10.87
C ASN A 56 11.69 8.91 -11.89
N ARG A 57 11.30 8.57 -13.12
CA ARG A 57 12.24 8.26 -14.21
C ARG A 57 13.13 9.45 -14.61
N ASP A 58 12.68 10.67 -14.33
CA ASP A 58 13.41 11.92 -14.55
C ASP A 58 14.41 12.26 -13.43
N GLY A 59 14.55 11.38 -12.42
CA GLY A 59 15.42 11.59 -11.28
C GLY A 59 14.81 12.45 -10.16
N SER A 60 13.60 12.98 -10.34
CA SER A 60 12.90 13.70 -9.28
C SER A 60 12.47 12.73 -8.17
N VAL A 61 12.61 13.18 -6.92
CA VAL A 61 12.17 12.43 -5.73
C VAL A 61 10.81 12.96 -5.32
N LYS A 62 9.79 12.10 -5.39
CA LYS A 62 8.49 12.38 -4.81
C LYS A 62 8.44 11.82 -3.40
N PHE A 63 8.41 12.71 -2.42
CA PHE A 63 8.12 12.34 -1.04
C PHE A 63 6.68 11.81 -0.96
N THR A 64 6.48 10.67 -0.30
CA THR A 64 5.12 10.15 -0.09
C THR A 64 4.24 11.15 0.65
N THR A 65 3.01 11.31 0.18
CA THR A 65 1.94 12.00 0.90
C THR A 65 1.49 11.12 2.08
N LYS A 66 2.20 11.18 3.21
CA LYS A 66 1.80 10.46 4.43
C LYS A 66 0.43 11.00 4.89
N PRO A 67 -0.59 10.15 5.04
CA PRO A 67 -1.89 10.58 5.54
C PRO A 67 -1.77 11.20 6.94
N ILE A 68 -2.63 12.18 7.23
CA ILE A 68 -2.73 12.80 8.55
C ILE A 68 -3.94 12.21 9.26
N VAL A 69 -3.76 11.71 10.47
CA VAL A 69 -4.88 11.41 11.37
C VAL A 69 -5.08 12.61 12.29
N CYS A 70 -6.31 13.12 12.30
CA CYS A 70 -6.73 14.17 13.22
C CYS A 70 -7.83 13.64 14.13
N ARG A 71 -7.65 13.81 15.44
CA ARG A 71 -8.63 13.47 16.46
C ARG A 71 -9.33 14.75 16.91
N PHE A 72 -10.62 14.85 16.62
CA PHE A 72 -11.43 16.01 16.98
C PHE A 72 -11.85 15.99 18.44
N ARG A 73 -12.13 17.17 19.00
CA ARG A 73 -12.58 17.30 20.39
C ARG A 73 -13.90 16.57 20.65
N ASN A 74 -14.79 16.55 19.66
CA ASN A 74 -16.05 15.85 19.75
C ASN A 74 -16.56 15.43 18.36
N PHE A 75 -17.58 14.56 18.36
CA PHE A 75 -18.20 14.07 17.13
C PHE A 75 -18.84 15.17 16.28
N LYS A 76 -19.30 16.27 16.88
CA LYS A 76 -19.94 17.38 16.15
C LYS A 76 -18.92 18.13 15.30
N GLU A 77 -17.77 18.50 15.88
CA GLU A 77 -16.65 19.12 15.17
C GLU A 77 -16.14 18.21 14.05
N ARG A 78 -15.97 16.91 14.34
CA ARG A 78 -15.63 15.91 13.33
C ARG A 78 -16.63 15.87 12.18
N GLU A 79 -17.93 15.88 12.47
CA GLU A 79 -18.98 15.81 11.45
C GLU A 79 -19.06 17.06 10.59
N THR A 80 -18.79 18.24 11.15
CA THR A 80 -18.68 19.50 10.40
C THR A 80 -17.63 19.34 9.30
N VAL A 81 -16.43 18.88 9.66
CA VAL A 81 -15.32 18.64 8.72
C VAL A 81 -15.67 17.56 7.70
N ARG A 82 -16.24 16.43 8.15
CA ARG A 82 -16.63 15.32 7.25
C ARG A 82 -17.65 15.77 6.20
N LYS A 83 -18.63 16.59 6.58
CA LYS A 83 -19.65 17.11 5.65
C LYS A 83 -19.04 18.11 4.65
N ALA A 84 -18.08 18.91 5.08
CA ALA A 84 -17.37 19.86 4.23
C ALA A 84 -16.43 19.18 3.22
N ALA A 85 -16.11 17.88 3.38
CA ALA A 85 -15.32 17.12 2.41
C ALA A 85 -15.87 17.12 0.98
N ARG A 86 -17.14 17.51 0.77
CA ARG A 86 -17.73 17.68 -0.57
C ARG A 86 -17.04 18.79 -1.37
N GLU A 87 -16.41 19.75 -0.71
CA GLU A 87 -15.62 20.83 -1.35
C GLU A 87 -14.33 20.31 -1.99
N LEU A 88 -13.86 19.11 -1.61
CA LEU A 88 -12.63 18.50 -2.13
C LEU A 88 -12.83 17.73 -3.45
N ARG A 89 -13.95 17.93 -4.13
CA ARG A 89 -14.17 17.30 -5.45
C ARG A 89 -13.12 17.86 -6.42
N ASP A 90 -12.47 16.95 -7.13
CA ASP A 90 -11.47 17.25 -8.17
C ASP A 90 -10.17 17.93 -7.68
N THR A 91 -9.92 18.00 -6.36
CA THR A 91 -8.71 18.61 -5.79
C THR A 91 -7.56 17.64 -5.51
N GLY A 92 -7.79 16.33 -5.69
CA GLY A 92 -6.84 15.28 -5.34
C GLY A 92 -6.70 15.00 -3.84
N PHE A 93 -7.37 15.78 -2.98
CA PHE A 93 -7.44 15.57 -1.55
C PHE A 93 -8.60 14.65 -1.17
N GLY A 94 -8.48 13.98 -0.02
CA GLY A 94 -9.53 13.10 0.48
C GLY A 94 -9.63 13.10 1.99
N ILE A 95 -10.87 13.01 2.50
CA ILE A 95 -11.18 12.86 3.93
C ILE A 95 -11.97 11.56 4.12
N SER A 96 -11.58 10.75 5.09
CA SER A 96 -12.26 9.50 5.42
C SER A 96 -12.30 9.23 6.92
N GLU A 97 -13.25 8.43 7.38
CA GLU A 97 -13.33 8.02 8.78
C GLU A 97 -12.24 7.00 9.13
N GLN A 98 -11.70 7.11 10.35
CA GLN A 98 -10.75 6.11 10.84
C GLN A 98 -11.47 4.87 11.38
N PHE A 99 -11.34 3.77 10.64
CA PHE A 99 -11.83 2.48 11.06
C PHE A 99 -10.80 1.71 11.91
N PRO A 100 -11.25 0.83 12.81
CA PRO A 100 -10.39 -0.16 13.47
C PRO A 100 -9.62 -1.03 12.47
N LYS A 101 -8.53 -1.63 12.94
CA LYS A 101 -7.64 -2.44 12.09
C LYS A 101 -8.38 -3.59 11.42
N GLU A 102 -9.27 -4.25 12.15
CA GLU A 102 -10.06 -5.40 11.70
C GLU A 102 -10.93 -5.03 10.49
N ILE A 103 -11.53 -3.84 10.51
CA ILE A 103 -12.34 -3.31 9.41
C ILE A 103 -11.45 -2.99 8.21
N ASN A 104 -10.31 -2.34 8.42
CA ASN A 104 -9.37 -2.02 7.35
C ASN A 104 -8.80 -3.30 6.69
N ASP A 105 -8.48 -4.32 7.48
CA ASP A 105 -7.99 -5.60 6.98
C ASP A 105 -9.04 -6.31 6.13
N ARG A 106 -10.31 -6.33 6.57
CA ARG A 106 -11.43 -6.85 5.77
C ARG A 106 -11.62 -6.07 4.47
N ARG A 107 -11.54 -4.74 4.51
CA ARG A 107 -11.61 -3.94 3.27
C ARG A 107 -10.45 -4.22 2.33
N LYS A 108 -9.26 -4.49 2.87
CA LYS A 108 -8.07 -4.83 2.09
C LYS A 108 -8.24 -6.17 1.35
N THR A 109 -8.88 -7.16 1.97
CA THR A 109 -9.18 -8.44 1.28
C THR A 109 -10.24 -8.27 0.19
N LEU A 110 -11.19 -7.35 0.38
CA LEU A 110 -12.25 -7.04 -0.57
C LEU A 110 -11.84 -6.07 -1.69
N TRP A 111 -10.73 -5.35 -1.52
CA TRP A 111 -10.28 -4.31 -2.45
C TRP A 111 -10.11 -4.79 -3.90
N PRO A 112 -9.49 -5.97 -4.17
CA PRO A 112 -9.38 -6.48 -5.54
C PRO A 112 -10.74 -6.68 -6.21
N PHE A 113 -11.72 -7.21 -5.48
CA PHE A 113 -13.08 -7.42 -5.99
C PHE A 113 -13.82 -6.10 -6.24
N PHE A 114 -13.60 -5.10 -5.38
CA PHE A 114 -14.11 -3.74 -5.60
C PHE A 114 -13.54 -3.14 -6.89
N GLN A 115 -12.23 -3.25 -7.11
CA GLN A 115 -11.58 -2.74 -8.32
C GLN A 115 -12.09 -3.44 -9.57
N GLU A 116 -12.22 -4.76 -9.52
CA GLU A 116 -12.73 -5.56 -10.63
C GLU A 116 -14.19 -5.21 -10.97
N ALA A 117 -15.06 -5.08 -9.96
CA ALA A 117 -16.44 -4.64 -10.18
C ALA A 117 -16.51 -3.24 -10.82
N ARG A 118 -15.68 -2.29 -10.35
CA ARG A 118 -15.59 -0.95 -10.97
C ARG A 118 -15.08 -1.00 -12.41
N ARG A 119 -14.09 -1.85 -12.70
CA ARG A 119 -13.55 -2.07 -14.06
C ARG A 119 -14.62 -2.63 -15.00
N GLN A 120 -15.52 -3.46 -14.48
CA GLN A 120 -16.68 -3.98 -15.21
C GLN A 120 -17.83 -2.96 -15.34
N GLY A 121 -17.67 -1.71 -14.90
CA GLY A 121 -18.72 -0.68 -14.95
C GLY A 121 -19.82 -0.84 -13.90
N LYS A 122 -19.68 -1.75 -12.94
CA LYS A 122 -20.68 -2.01 -11.89
C LYS A 122 -20.64 -0.95 -10.79
N LYS A 123 -21.77 -0.75 -10.13
CA LYS A 123 -21.87 0.16 -8.99
C LYS A 123 -21.35 -0.52 -7.74
N ALA A 124 -20.05 -0.38 -7.47
CA ALA A 124 -19.41 -0.90 -6.27
C ALA A 124 -19.15 0.17 -5.21
N PHE A 125 -19.47 -0.11 -3.94
CA PHE A 125 -19.16 0.74 -2.79
C PHE A 125 -18.98 -0.06 -1.49
N PHE A 126 -18.24 0.49 -0.53
CA PHE A 126 -18.09 -0.08 0.80
C PHE A 126 -19.08 0.55 1.78
N ARG A 127 -19.65 -0.27 2.68
CA ARG A 127 -20.30 0.19 3.92
C ARG A 127 -19.62 -0.51 5.10
N ARG A 128 -18.92 0.27 5.94
CA ARG A 128 -18.01 -0.25 6.97
C ARG A 128 -17.01 -1.24 6.36
N ASP A 129 -17.07 -2.50 6.75
CA ASP A 129 -16.24 -3.62 6.31
C ASP A 129 -16.82 -4.43 5.15
N ARG A 130 -18.02 -4.08 4.67
CA ARG A 130 -18.75 -4.85 3.66
C ARG A 130 -18.68 -4.18 2.29
N LEU A 131 -18.49 -4.99 1.25
CA LEU A 131 -18.53 -4.57 -0.15
C LEU A 131 -19.93 -4.80 -0.70
N PHE A 132 -20.49 -3.81 -1.39
CA PHE A 132 -21.73 -3.93 -2.14
C PHE A 132 -21.45 -3.71 -3.63
N VAL A 133 -21.97 -4.59 -4.48
CA VAL A 133 -21.88 -4.51 -5.94
C VAL A 133 -23.29 -4.56 -6.51
N ASP A 134 -23.67 -3.55 -7.28
CA ASP A 134 -25.02 -3.38 -7.85
C ASP A 134 -26.15 -3.48 -6.80
N GLY A 135 -25.85 -3.00 -5.59
CA GLY A 135 -26.79 -2.96 -4.46
C GLY A 135 -26.81 -4.24 -3.62
N VAL A 136 -26.13 -5.31 -4.04
CA VAL A 136 -26.07 -6.58 -3.31
C VAL A 136 -24.76 -6.70 -2.54
N GLU A 137 -24.83 -7.21 -1.30
CA GLU A 137 -23.64 -7.49 -0.50
C GLU A 137 -22.80 -8.59 -1.16
N PHE A 138 -21.52 -8.30 -1.40
CA PHE A 138 -20.56 -9.21 -1.99
C PHE A 138 -19.83 -9.97 -0.88
N PHE A 139 -19.94 -11.29 -0.90
CA PHE A 139 -19.18 -12.18 -0.05
C PHE A 139 -17.99 -12.74 -0.84
N PRO A 140 -16.75 -12.53 -0.38
CA PRO A 140 -15.60 -13.10 -1.05
C PRO A 140 -15.68 -14.63 -0.95
N PRO A 141 -15.32 -15.36 -2.02
CA PRO A 141 -15.21 -16.81 -1.94
C PRO A 141 -14.22 -17.15 -0.82
N GLU A 142 -14.57 -18.14 0.01
CA GLU A 142 -13.66 -18.63 1.04
C GLU A 142 -12.32 -18.95 0.38
N LYS A 143 -11.23 -18.49 1.01
CA LYS A 143 -9.90 -18.90 0.57
C LYS A 143 -9.80 -20.40 0.80
N THR A 144 -10.06 -21.20 -0.22
CA THR A 144 -9.62 -22.58 -0.22
C THR A 144 -8.09 -22.53 -0.11
N ASP A 145 -7.52 -23.11 0.94
CA ASP A 145 -6.08 -23.26 1.19
C ASP A 145 -5.42 -24.19 0.15
N HIS A 146 -5.60 -23.88 -1.13
CA HIS A 146 -5.10 -24.63 -2.26
C HIS A 146 -4.40 -23.68 -3.22
N GLN A 147 -3.20 -23.27 -2.83
CA GLN A 147 -1.97 -23.51 -3.58
C GLN A 147 -0.87 -22.61 -3.00
N ASN A 148 0.05 -23.25 -2.28
CA ASN A 148 1.40 -22.77 -2.08
C ASN A 148 2.23 -23.31 -3.27
N PRO A 149 2.46 -22.56 -4.36
CA PRO A 149 3.39 -23.00 -5.40
C PRO A 149 4.80 -22.68 -4.91
N GLY A 150 5.30 -23.44 -3.94
CA GLY A 150 6.56 -23.09 -3.29
C GLY A 150 7.24 -24.15 -2.43
N ALA A 151 6.66 -25.33 -2.26
CA ALA A 151 7.36 -26.45 -1.63
C ALA A 151 7.70 -27.50 -2.70
N THR A 152 8.87 -27.35 -3.32
CA THR A 152 9.48 -28.43 -4.11
C THR A 152 9.65 -29.66 -3.21
N ARG A 153 8.73 -30.61 -3.38
CA ARG A 153 8.83 -31.98 -2.90
C ARG A 153 10.15 -32.55 -3.43
N LYS A 154 11.15 -32.72 -2.55
CA LYS A 154 12.38 -33.45 -2.89
C LYS A 154 11.98 -34.83 -3.41
N GLN A 155 12.21 -35.07 -4.69
CA GLN A 155 12.06 -36.40 -5.27
C GLN A 155 13.17 -37.31 -4.75
N PRO A 156 12.90 -38.60 -4.46
CA PRO A 156 13.95 -39.57 -4.19
C PRO A 156 14.73 -39.84 -5.48
N ARG A 157 16.06 -39.96 -5.35
CA ARG A 157 16.98 -40.27 -6.44
C ARG A 157 16.58 -41.60 -7.10
N ARG A 158 16.37 -41.59 -8.41
CA ARG A 158 16.30 -42.81 -9.23
C ARG A 158 17.61 -42.95 -10.00
N ASN A 159 18.24 -44.11 -9.80
CA ASN A 159 19.37 -44.61 -10.56
C ASN A 159 18.98 -44.78 -12.03
N TYR A 160 19.91 -44.49 -12.93
CA TYR A 160 19.89 -45.03 -14.29
C TYR A 160 21.16 -45.85 -14.46
N ASP A 161 20.96 -47.16 -14.54
CA ASP A 161 21.87 -48.10 -15.18
C ASP A 161 21.89 -47.77 -16.69
N ASP A 162 23.09 -47.73 -17.28
CA ASP A 162 23.26 -47.96 -18.72
C ASP A 162 24.62 -48.66 -18.94
N GLU A 163 24.54 -49.89 -19.43
CA GLU A 163 25.67 -50.79 -19.68
C GLU A 163 26.40 -50.43 -20.97
N GLY A 164 27.73 -50.56 -20.98
CA GLY A 164 28.49 -50.50 -22.23
C GLY A 164 29.99 -50.65 -22.03
N ALA A 165 30.51 -51.86 -22.24
CA ALA A 165 31.91 -52.22 -22.12
C ALA A 165 32.87 -51.52 -23.15
N ARG A 166 34.00 -50.99 -22.64
CA ARG A 166 35.46 -51.07 -23.03
C ARG A 166 35.91 -51.35 -24.50
N PRO A 167 37.20 -51.10 -24.92
CA PRO A 167 38.43 -50.85 -24.12
C PRO A 167 39.50 -49.81 -24.62
N LYS A 168 40.48 -49.63 -23.72
CA LYS A 168 41.84 -49.00 -23.65
C LYS A 168 42.73 -48.75 -24.91
N SER A 169 43.56 -47.69 -24.85
CA SER A 169 45.05 -47.68 -25.03
C SER A 169 45.63 -46.26 -24.75
N THR A 170 46.47 -46.07 -23.71
CA THR A 170 47.95 -45.84 -23.65
C THR A 170 48.57 -44.61 -24.35
N GLN A 171 49.57 -44.04 -23.65
CA GLN A 171 50.50 -42.92 -23.99
C GLN A 171 49.95 -41.51 -23.71
N GLY A 172 50.69 -40.55 -23.13
CA GLY A 172 52.05 -40.50 -22.64
C GLY A 172 52.27 -39.11 -22.04
N LYS A 173 53.08 -39.02 -20.98
CA LYS A 173 53.52 -37.76 -20.37
C LYS A 173 54.37 -36.98 -21.38
N ASN A 174 54.12 -35.68 -21.58
CA ASN A 174 55.22 -34.70 -21.62
C ASN A 174 54.77 -33.21 -21.61
N ASN A 175 55.29 -32.52 -20.59
CA ASN A 175 55.99 -31.23 -20.60
C ASN A 175 55.53 -30.02 -21.45
N GLY A 176 55.51 -28.85 -20.80
CA GLY A 176 55.64 -27.53 -21.43
C GLY A 176 55.05 -26.40 -20.58
N ARG A 177 55.62 -26.04 -19.42
CA ARG A 177 56.54 -24.89 -19.24
C ARG A 177 56.01 -23.53 -19.79
N ARG A 178 55.80 -22.61 -18.84
CA ARG A 178 56.39 -21.24 -18.76
C ARG A 178 55.51 -20.03 -19.17
N SER A 179 55.21 -19.19 -18.16
CA SER A 179 55.25 -17.69 -18.13
C SER A 179 54.42 -16.89 -19.15
N LYS A 180 54.05 -15.63 -18.98
CA LYS A 180 54.03 -14.58 -17.92
C LYS A 180 53.24 -13.43 -18.57
N LYS A 181 52.53 -12.66 -17.74
CA LYS A 181 52.36 -11.18 -17.73
C LYS A 181 52.14 -10.38 -19.04
N GLY A 182 51.24 -9.40 -18.90
CA GLY A 182 51.23 -8.09 -19.59
C GLY A 182 49.89 -7.86 -20.29
N HIS A 183 49.16 -6.76 -20.11
CA HIS A 183 49.33 -5.51 -19.36
C HIS A 183 47.94 -5.05 -18.92
#